data_AF-A0A427A4B1-F1
#
_entry.id   AF-A0A427A4B1-F1
#
_cell.length_a   1.000
_cell.length_b   1.000
_cell.length_c   1.000
_cell.angle_alpha   90.00
_cell.angle_beta   90.00
_cell.angle_gamma   90.00
#
_symmetry.space_group_name_H-M   'P 1'
#
loop_
_entity.id
_entity.type
_entity.pdbx_description
1 polymer ?
#
loop_
_entity_poly.entity_id
_entity_poly.type
_entity_poly.pdbx_seq_one_letter_code
_entity_poly.pdbx_strand_id
1 'polypeptide(L)'
;RSELKSFFLMKITEQLYWSLLSFSPPIWAMATGGVSMLITLFLSMFLLFQHLSAYNNPEEQKFLVGVILMVPCYAIESYVSLVSPSISVDCEILRDCYEAFAMYCFGRYLVACLGMPFT
;
A
#
# COMPACT_ATOMS: atom_id res chain seq x y z
N ARG A 1 -7.01 -32.97 -8.21
CA ARG A 1 -8.30 -32.24 -8.06
C ARG A 1 -8.10 -30.83 -7.51
N SER A 2 -7.16 -30.60 -6.59
CA SER A 2 -6.70 -29.27 -6.14
C SER A 2 -6.04 -28.47 -7.28
N GLU A 3 -5.08 -29.07 -8.00
CA GLU A 3 -4.33 -28.42 -9.08
C GLU A 3 -5.22 -27.93 -10.24
N LEU A 4 -6.27 -28.71 -10.55
CA LEU A 4 -7.22 -28.38 -11.62
C LEU A 4 -8.11 -27.19 -11.26
N LYS A 5 -8.41 -27.00 -9.96
CA LYS A 5 -9.12 -25.81 -9.46
C LYS A 5 -8.23 -24.58 -9.54
N SER A 6 -6.96 -24.69 -9.13
CA SER A 6 -6.00 -23.57 -9.23
C SER A 6 -5.75 -23.17 -10.68
N PHE A 7 -5.65 -24.12 -11.61
CA PHE A 7 -5.50 -23.84 -13.03
C PHE A 7 -6.74 -23.15 -13.64
N PHE A 8 -7.94 -23.57 -13.24
CA PHE A 8 -9.19 -22.97 -13.71
C PHE A 8 -9.42 -21.57 -13.10
N LEU A 9 -9.08 -21.38 -11.83
CA LEU A 9 -9.08 -20.06 -11.17
C LEU A 9 -8.10 -19.11 -11.84
N MET A 10 -6.87 -19.56 -12.11
CA MET A 10 -5.86 -18.74 -12.77
C MET A 10 -6.29 -18.34 -14.19
N LYS A 11 -6.98 -19.23 -14.91
CA LYS A 11 -7.53 -18.95 -16.25
C LYS A 11 -8.74 -18.01 -16.21
N ILE A 12 -9.58 -18.10 -15.19
CA ILE A 12 -10.67 -17.15 -14.95
C ILE A 12 -10.10 -15.77 -14.56
N THR A 13 -9.09 -15.72 -13.71
CA THR A 13 -8.40 -14.47 -13.34
C THR A 13 -7.77 -13.82 -14.56
N GLU A 14 -7.07 -14.58 -15.40
CA GLU A 14 -6.55 -14.11 -16.70
C GLU A 14 -7.66 -13.58 -17.60
N GLN A 15 -8.77 -14.30 -17.74
CA GLN A 15 -9.85 -13.90 -18.64
C GLN A 15 -10.65 -12.69 -18.13
N LEU A 16 -10.78 -12.57 -16.80
CA LEU A 16 -11.32 -11.38 -16.13
C LEU A 16 -10.35 -10.20 -16.28
N TYR A 17 -9.05 -10.46 -16.22
CA TYR A 17 -7.99 -9.47 -16.40
C TYR A 17 -8.00 -8.88 -17.82
N TRP A 18 -8.09 -9.71 -18.87
CA TRP A 18 -8.25 -9.24 -20.26
C TRP A 18 -9.56 -8.46 -20.48
N SER A 19 -10.61 -8.79 -19.72
CA SER A 19 -11.90 -8.09 -19.77
C SER A 19 -11.84 -6.73 -19.07
N LEU A 20 -11.11 -6.62 -17.95
CA LEU A 20 -10.83 -5.36 -17.26
C LEU A 20 -9.91 -4.46 -18.07
N LEU A 21 -8.91 -5.02 -18.76
CA LEU A 21 -7.96 -4.30 -19.60
C LEU A 21 -8.61 -3.65 -20.84
N SER A 22 -9.73 -4.21 -21.31
CA SER A 22 -10.48 -3.70 -22.47
C SER A 22 -11.47 -2.58 -22.10
N PHE A 23 -11.76 -2.39 -20.82
CA PHE A 23 -12.65 -1.31 -20.36
C PHE A 23 -11.85 -0.02 -20.21
N SER A 24 -11.85 0.82 -21.25
CA SER A 24 -11.28 2.17 -21.15
C SER A 24 -12.05 2.95 -20.08
N PRO A 25 -11.43 3.33 -18.94
CA PRO A 25 -12.13 4.09 -17.91
C PRO A 25 -12.58 5.45 -18.49
N PRO A 26 -13.81 5.90 -18.18
CA PRO A 26 -14.26 7.21 -18.61
C PRO A 26 -13.39 8.29 -17.97
N ILE A 27 -13.13 9.37 -18.72
CA ILE A 27 -12.25 10.49 -18.30
C ILE A 27 -12.66 11.05 -16.93
N TRP A 28 -13.97 11.11 -16.66
CA TRP A 28 -14.51 11.55 -15.38
C TRP A 28 -14.08 10.69 -14.19
N ALA A 29 -13.96 9.37 -14.36
CA ALA A 29 -13.52 8.45 -13.30
C ALA A 29 -12.03 8.60 -13.02
N MET A 30 -11.21 8.80 -14.06
CA MET A 30 -9.79 9.11 -13.88
C MET A 30 -9.58 10.45 -13.18
N ALA A 31 -10.37 11.47 -13.54
CA ALA A 31 -10.29 12.78 -12.90
C ALA A 31 -10.64 12.73 -11.41
N THR A 32 -11.74 12.05 -11.04
CA THR A 32 -12.14 11.93 -9.63
C THR A 32 -11.15 11.07 -8.83
N GLY A 33 -10.63 9.99 -9.41
CA GLY A 33 -9.59 9.16 -8.78
C GLY A 33 -8.27 9.90 -8.58
N GLY A 34 -7.85 10.72 -9.55
CA GLY A 34 -6.65 11.54 -9.43
C GLY A 34 -6.78 12.60 -8.33
N VAL A 35 -7.93 13.27 -8.23
CA VAL A 35 -8.17 14.27 -7.18
C VAL A 35 -8.17 13.64 -5.78
N SER A 36 -8.80 12.48 -5.59
CA SER A 36 -8.81 11.81 -4.29
C SER A 36 -7.41 11.30 -3.88
N MET A 37 -6.62 10.82 -4.85
CA MET A 37 -5.22 10.42 -4.65
C MET A 37 -4.36 11.62 -4.22
N LEU A 38 -4.52 12.77 -4.85
CA LEU A 38 -3.81 14.01 -4.45
C LEU A 38 -4.20 14.46 -3.05
N ILE A 39 -5.50 14.48 -2.71
CA ILE A 39 -5.96 14.87 -1.36
C ILE A 39 -5.33 13.95 -0.30
N THR A 40 -5.32 12.64 -0.56
CA THR A 40 -4.69 11.66 0.32
C THR A 40 -3.20 11.93 0.52
N LEU A 41 -2.47 12.21 -0.55
CA LEU A 41 -1.04 12.56 -0.49
C LEU A 41 -0.80 13.82 0.34
N PHE A 42 -1.57 14.89 0.10
CA PHE A 42 -1.44 16.14 0.84
C PHE A 42 -1.75 15.95 2.34
N LEU A 43 -2.81 15.22 2.66
CA LEU A 43 -3.21 14.96 4.04
C LEU A 43 -2.16 14.10 4.77
N SER A 44 -1.64 13.07 4.09
CA SER A 44 -0.54 12.24 4.60
C SER A 44 0.71 13.07 4.91
N MET A 45 1.09 13.98 4.00
CA MET A 45 2.25 14.87 4.22
C MET A 45 2.02 15.83 5.38
N PHE A 46 0.81 16.35 5.54
CA PHE A 46 0.44 17.22 6.66
C PHE A 46 0.54 16.49 8.01
N LEU A 47 -0.03 15.27 8.10
CA LEU A 47 0.08 14.44 9.31
C LEU A 47 1.53 14.14 9.66
N LEU A 48 2.34 13.77 8.66
CA LEU A 48 3.77 13.54 8.84
C LEU A 48 4.45 14.77 9.43
N PHE A 49 4.21 15.96 8.86
CA PHE A 49 4.79 17.21 9.34
C PHE A 49 4.39 17.53 10.78
N GLN A 50 3.12 17.33 11.12
CA GLN A 50 2.63 17.57 12.48
C GLN A 50 3.29 16.63 13.49
N HIS A 51 3.43 15.34 13.16
CA HIS A 51 4.16 14.40 13.99
C HIS A 51 5.65 14.73 14.06
N LEU A 52 6.27 15.12 12.94
CA LEU A 52 7.67 15.54 12.87
C LEU A 52 7.95 16.78 13.72
N SER A 53 7.01 17.73 13.80
CA SER A 53 7.13 18.95 14.61
C SER A 53 7.12 18.66 16.12
N ALA A 54 6.45 17.57 16.54
CA ALA A 54 6.43 17.10 17.93
C ALA A 54 7.51 16.03 18.22
N TYR A 55 8.68 16.09 17.55
CA TYR A 55 9.78 15.13 17.69
C TYR A 55 10.37 15.11 19.10
N ASN A 56 9.87 14.21 19.95
CA ASN A 56 10.47 13.95 21.26
C ASN A 56 11.10 12.55 21.38
N ASN A 57 10.64 11.55 20.58
CA ASN A 57 11.12 10.17 20.67
C ASN A 57 11.28 9.52 19.28
N PRO A 58 12.51 9.45 18.73
CA PRO A 58 12.77 8.99 17.37
C PRO A 58 12.53 7.48 17.17
N GLU A 59 12.48 6.68 18.24
CA GLU A 59 12.24 5.24 18.13
C GLU A 59 10.77 4.90 17.86
N GLU A 60 9.84 5.69 18.38
CA GLU A 60 8.41 5.41 18.21
C GLU A 60 7.87 5.99 16.91
N GLN A 61 8.44 7.12 16.46
CA GLN A 61 7.95 7.82 15.27
C GLN A 61 8.20 7.09 13.95
N LYS A 62 9.23 6.24 13.88
CA LYS A 62 9.49 5.39 12.71
C LYS A 62 8.35 4.41 12.42
N PHE A 63 7.58 3.99 13.43
CA PHE A 63 6.34 3.21 13.25
C PHE A 63 5.25 4.01 12.60
N LEU A 64 5.09 5.23 13.09
CA LEU A 64 4.02 6.11 12.68
C LEU A 64 4.21 6.59 11.24
N VAL A 65 5.44 6.87 10.83
CA VAL A 65 5.81 7.14 9.43
C VAL A 65 5.44 5.94 8.55
N GLY A 66 5.68 4.73 9.05
CA GLY A 66 5.28 3.46 8.45
C GLY A 66 3.80 3.44 8.05
N VAL A 67 2.93 3.66 9.04
CA VAL A 67 1.46 3.65 8.90
C VAL A 67 0.97 4.81 8.05
N ILE A 68 1.54 6.01 8.19
CA ILE A 68 1.10 7.17 7.42
C ILE A 68 1.43 7.01 5.93
N LEU A 69 2.60 6.45 5.58
CA LEU A 69 3.00 6.17 4.20
C LEU A 69 2.22 5.01 3.56
N MET A 70 1.56 4.17 4.35
CA MET A 70 0.67 3.11 3.84
C MET A 70 -0.51 3.72 3.08
N VAL A 71 -1.18 4.73 3.65
CA VAL A 71 -2.37 5.38 3.06
C VAL A 71 -2.13 5.95 1.63
N PRO A 72 -1.09 6.75 1.35
CA PRO A 72 -0.82 7.23 0.00
C PRO A 72 -0.36 6.12 -0.95
N CYS A 73 0.36 5.09 -0.49
CA CYS A 73 0.71 3.94 -1.33
C CYS A 73 -0.54 3.22 -1.85
N TYR A 74 -1.56 3.03 -1.01
CA TYR A 74 -2.84 2.43 -1.41
C TYR A 74 -3.62 3.33 -2.38
N ALA A 75 -3.59 4.64 -2.17
CA ALA A 75 -4.23 5.59 -3.09
C ALA A 75 -3.56 5.60 -4.46
N ILE A 76 -2.22 5.51 -4.51
CA ILE A 76 -1.44 5.39 -5.75
C ILE A 76 -1.76 4.07 -6.44
N GLU A 77 -1.73 2.94 -5.73
CA GLU A 77 -2.04 1.62 -6.28
C GLU A 77 -3.46 1.56 -6.84
N SER A 78 -4.45 2.10 -6.11
CA SER A 78 -5.83 2.20 -6.58
C SER A 78 -5.97 3.00 -7.88
N TYR A 79 -5.23 4.12 -8.01
CA TYR A 79 -5.23 4.93 -9.23
C TYR A 79 -4.47 4.27 -10.38
N VAL A 80 -3.32 3.63 -10.10
CA VAL A 80 -2.53 2.88 -11.07
C VAL A 80 -3.31 1.69 -11.61
N SER A 81 -4.03 0.97 -10.76
CA SER A 81 -4.91 -0.14 -11.16
C SER A 81 -6.01 0.32 -12.12
N LEU A 82 -6.54 1.53 -11.91
CA LEU A 82 -7.54 2.14 -12.79
C LEU A 82 -6.97 2.50 -14.17
N VAL A 83 -5.72 2.96 -14.25
CA VAL A 83 -5.10 3.46 -15.49
C VAL A 83 -4.35 2.38 -16.26
N SER A 84 -3.71 1.44 -15.57
CA SER A 84 -2.81 0.44 -16.16
C SER A 84 -2.77 -0.83 -15.30
N PRO A 85 -3.60 -1.84 -15.63
CA PRO A 85 -3.69 -3.07 -14.85
C PRO A 85 -2.39 -3.90 -14.88
N SER A 86 -1.50 -3.67 -15.84
CA SER A 86 -0.18 -4.30 -15.94
C SER A 86 0.78 -3.82 -14.87
N ILE A 87 0.71 -2.55 -14.47
CA ILE A 87 1.57 -1.98 -13.41
C ILE A 87 0.99 -2.28 -12.01
N SER A 88 -0.32 -2.56 -11.94
CA SER A 88 -1.02 -2.88 -10.68
C SER A 88 -0.37 -4.04 -9.91
N VAL A 89 0.11 -5.06 -10.62
CA VAL A 89 0.71 -6.26 -10.00
C VAL A 89 2.05 -5.92 -9.33
N ASP A 90 2.88 -5.11 -9.98
CA ASP A 90 4.16 -4.68 -9.40
C ASP A 90 3.96 -3.80 -8.15
N CYS A 91 2.95 -2.91 -8.19
CA CYS A 91 2.57 -2.10 -7.04
C CYS A 91 2.03 -2.93 -5.87
N GLU A 92 1.25 -3.97 -6.15
CA GLU A 92 0.75 -4.91 -5.15
C GLU A 92 1.89 -5.65 -4.44
N ILE A 93 2.90 -6.13 -5.18
CA ILE A 93 4.08 -6.78 -4.58
C ILE A 93 4.86 -5.79 -3.69
N LEU A 94 5.06 -4.55 -4.14
CA LEU A 94 5.75 -3.52 -3.35
C LEU A 94 5.02 -3.22 -2.03
N ARG A 95 3.68 -3.19 -2.06
CA ARG A 95 2.83 -2.98 -0.90
C ARG A 95 2.99 -4.10 0.13
N ASP A 96 2.96 -5.35 -0.32
CA ASP A 96 3.13 -6.52 0.55
C ASP A 96 4.53 -6.55 1.19
N CYS A 97 5.57 -6.15 0.44
CA CYS A 97 6.93 -6.00 0.98
C CYS A 97 7.02 -4.90 2.05
N TYR A 98 6.33 -3.78 1.84
CA TYR A 98 6.31 -2.67 2.80
C TYR A 98 5.58 -3.04 4.10
N GLU A 99 4.49 -3.81 4.00
CA GLU A 99 3.76 -4.31 5.16
C GLU A 99 4.65 -5.22 6.03
N ALA A 100 5.44 -6.10 5.42
CA ALA A 100 6.42 -6.92 6.12
C ALA A 100 7.50 -6.09 6.82
N PHE A 101 7.99 -5.03 6.17
CA PHE A 101 8.95 -4.09 6.78
C PHE A 101 8.36 -3.35 7.98
N ALA A 102 7.09 -2.94 7.90
CA ALA A 102 6.38 -2.29 9.00
C ALA A 102 6.24 -3.23 10.22
N MET A 103 5.84 -4.48 10.00
CA MET A 103 5.77 -5.50 11.07
C MET A 103 7.14 -5.80 11.69
N TYR A 104 8.21 -5.87 10.88
CA TYR A 104 9.57 -6.06 11.38
C TYR A 104 9.97 -4.97 12.34
N CYS A 105 9.75 -3.71 11.95
CA CYS A 105 10.03 -2.61 12.83
C CYS A 105 9.18 -2.77 14.12
N PHE A 106 7.89 -3.10 14.00
CA PHE A 106 6.97 -3.12 15.15
C PHE A 106 7.39 -4.18 16.17
N GLY A 107 7.83 -5.34 15.69
CA GLY A 107 8.43 -6.37 16.52
C GLY A 107 9.68 -5.88 17.27
N ARG A 108 10.55 -5.11 16.62
CA ARG A 108 11.74 -4.51 17.26
C ARG A 108 11.38 -3.52 18.37
N TYR A 109 10.29 -2.76 18.20
CA TYR A 109 9.79 -1.85 19.23
C TYR A 109 9.24 -2.60 20.44
N LEU A 110 8.39 -3.61 20.22
CA LEU A 110 7.88 -4.43 21.32
C LEU A 110 9.00 -5.12 22.11
N VAL A 111 10.03 -5.62 21.43
CA VAL A 111 11.20 -6.24 22.07
C VAL A 111 11.98 -5.21 22.93
N ALA A 112 12.11 -3.97 22.46
CA ALA A 112 12.73 -2.90 23.23
C ALA A 112 11.90 -2.53 24.48
N CYS A 113 10.57 -2.41 24.36
CA CYS A 113 9.68 -2.11 25.48
C CYS A 113 9.60 -3.24 26.53
N LEU A 114 9.77 -4.51 26.10
CA LEU A 114 9.77 -5.68 26.99
C LEU A 114 11.11 -5.89 27.72
N GLY A 115 12.14 -5.09 27.42
CA GLY A 115 13.41 -5.12 28.15
C GLY A 115 14.25 -6.37 27.94
N MET A 116 14.04 -7.13 26.87
CA MET A 116 14.88 -8.29 26.55
C MET A 116 16.24 -7.80 26.00
N PRO A 117 17.36 -8.00 26.70
CA PRO A 117 18.67 -7.59 26.22
C PRO A 117 19.03 -8.39 24.98
N PHE A 118 19.23 -7.69 23.86
CA PHE A 118 19.80 -8.25 22.65
C PHE A 118 21.29 -8.52 22.94
N THR A 119 21.57 -9.73 23.42
CA THR A 119 22.94 -10.24 23.62
C THR A 119 23.29 -11.18 22.48
#